data_AF-A0A916K654-F1
#
_entry.id   AF-A0A916K654-F1
#
_cell.length_a   1.000
_cell.length_b   1.000
_cell.length_c   1.000
_cell.angle_alpha   90.00
_cell.angle_beta   90.00
_cell.angle_gamma   90.00
#
_symmetry.space_group_name_H-M   'P 1'
#
loop_
_entity.id
_entity.type
_entity.pdbx_description
1 polymer ?
#
loop_
_entity_poly.entity_id
_entity_poly.type
_entity_poly.pdbx_seq_one_letter_code
_entity_poly.pdbx_strand_id
1 'polypeptide(L)'
;MTTLTQTGSFSLHDFFKIPDLDIYEQMVCIVLSTVTGEKSGIVSVADIAAYGRMSGRQAIGALQGLVEKKVLTSKAFREIVGDFGDDRLSWTAKGLLVYLKRHPRVTMEELAELSGQSGDEEQALLDALRALKQFGYLDEWTGGGGSLPVEEIDE
;
A
#
# COMPACT_ATOMS: atom_id res chain seq x y z
N MET A 1 10.23 -10.14 -15.16
CA MET A 1 9.65 -10.16 -13.80
C MET A 1 8.15 -10.17 -13.95
N THR A 2 7.48 -11.21 -13.51
CA THR A 2 6.02 -11.35 -13.59
C THR A 2 5.43 -10.81 -12.30
N THR A 3 4.78 -9.66 -12.37
CA THR A 3 4.11 -9.01 -11.24
C THR A 3 2.77 -9.72 -10.96
N LEU A 4 2.45 -9.96 -9.68
CA LEU A 4 1.10 -10.35 -9.25
C LEU A 4 0.15 -9.17 -9.49
N THR A 5 -0.38 -9.12 -10.70
CA THR A 5 -1.49 -8.28 -11.11
C THR A 5 -2.74 -9.15 -11.16
N GLN A 6 -3.87 -8.59 -10.72
CA GLN A 6 -5.19 -9.22 -10.79
C GLN A 6 -5.36 -10.01 -12.10
N THR A 7 -5.84 -11.26 -12.01
CA THR A 7 -6.23 -12.18 -13.11
C THR A 7 -5.15 -12.92 -13.89
N GLY A 8 -3.90 -12.96 -13.41
CA GLY A 8 -2.89 -13.90 -13.93
C GLY A 8 -2.67 -15.07 -12.97
N SER A 9 -2.90 -16.31 -13.40
CA SER A 9 -2.57 -17.50 -12.60
C SER A 9 -1.06 -17.54 -12.31
N PHE A 10 -0.66 -17.31 -11.07
CA PHE A 10 0.73 -17.40 -10.64
C PHE A 10 1.05 -18.87 -10.34
N SER A 11 1.98 -19.47 -11.09
CA SER A 11 2.37 -20.86 -10.86
C SER A 11 3.38 -20.93 -9.71
N LEU A 12 3.26 -21.95 -8.85
CA LEU A 12 4.24 -22.24 -7.78
C LEU A 12 5.70 -22.31 -8.30
N HIS A 13 5.88 -22.63 -9.58
CA HIS A 13 7.20 -22.68 -10.21
C HIS A 13 7.84 -21.28 -10.39
N ASP A 14 7.05 -20.21 -10.52
CA ASP A 14 7.58 -18.85 -10.68
C ASP A 14 8.02 -18.25 -9.34
N PHE A 15 7.49 -18.75 -8.24
CA PHE A 15 7.90 -18.38 -6.88
C PHE A 15 9.36 -18.75 -6.59
N PHE A 16 9.81 -19.95 -6.97
CA PHE A 16 11.20 -20.39 -6.73
C PHE A 16 12.26 -19.59 -7.51
N LYS A 17 11.84 -18.77 -8.47
CA LYS A 17 12.74 -17.91 -9.26
C LYS A 17 13.02 -16.56 -8.60
N ILE A 18 12.30 -16.23 -7.52
CA ILE A 18 12.48 -14.97 -6.80
C ILE A 18 13.55 -15.23 -5.71
N PRO A 19 14.74 -14.64 -5.83
CA PRO A 19 15.78 -14.81 -4.83
C PRO A 19 15.37 -14.12 -3.51
N ASP A 20 15.91 -14.62 -2.40
CA ASP A 20 15.86 -13.98 -1.08
C ASP A 20 14.46 -13.77 -0.48
N LEU A 21 13.52 -14.67 -0.77
CA LEU A 21 12.24 -14.69 -0.07
C LEU A 21 12.37 -15.34 1.32
N ASP A 22 11.98 -14.60 2.35
CA ASP A 22 11.89 -15.16 3.70
C ASP A 22 10.72 -16.14 3.84
N ILE A 23 10.75 -16.98 4.87
CA ILE A 23 9.74 -18.03 5.06
C ILE A 23 8.29 -17.50 5.08
N TYR A 24 8.05 -16.29 5.57
CA TYR A 24 6.71 -15.70 5.60
C TYR A 24 6.30 -15.18 4.22
N GLU A 25 7.20 -14.53 3.49
CA GLU A 25 6.99 -14.12 2.10
C GLU A 25 6.67 -15.33 1.21
N GLN A 26 7.40 -16.43 1.39
CA GLN A 26 7.14 -17.70 0.70
C GLN A 26 5.74 -18.23 0.99
N MET A 27 5.34 -18.25 2.26
CA MET A 27 4.01 -18.73 2.65
C MET A 27 2.89 -17.83 2.13
N VAL A 28 3.07 -16.51 2.10
CA VAL A 28 2.11 -15.58 1.50
C VAL A 28 1.94 -15.88 0.01
N CYS A 29 3.02 -16.08 -0.74
CA CYS A 29 2.94 -16.47 -2.15
C CYS A 29 2.15 -17.76 -2.35
N ILE A 30 2.39 -18.78 -1.52
CA ILE A 30 1.66 -20.05 -1.58
C ILE A 30 0.16 -19.81 -1.34
N VAL A 31 -0.20 -19.10 -0.26
CA VAL A 31 -1.61 -18.83 0.06
C VAL A 31 -2.31 -18.04 -1.05
N LEU A 32 -1.67 -17.00 -1.60
CA LEU A 32 -2.25 -16.23 -2.68
C LEU A 32 -2.43 -17.07 -3.96
N SER A 33 -1.50 -17.98 -4.26
CA SER A 33 -1.60 -18.87 -5.43
C SER A 33 -2.71 -19.93 -5.31
N THR A 34 -3.04 -20.37 -4.10
CA THR A 34 -4.09 -21.38 -3.87
C THR A 34 -5.47 -20.76 -3.78
N VAL A 35 -5.60 -19.62 -3.08
CA VAL A 35 -6.90 -18.97 -2.88
C VAL A 35 -7.43 -18.33 -4.16
N THR A 36 -6.57 -17.80 -5.02
CA THR A 36 -6.96 -17.26 -6.34
C THR A 36 -7.50 -18.33 -7.30
N GLY A 37 -7.24 -19.61 -7.04
CA GLY A 37 -7.76 -20.73 -7.83
C GLY A 37 -9.17 -21.20 -7.41
N GLU A 38 -9.60 -20.93 -6.17
CA GLU A 38 -10.79 -21.58 -5.58
C GLU A 38 -11.86 -20.62 -5.04
N LYS A 39 -11.52 -19.39 -4.65
CA LYS A 39 -12.48 -18.41 -4.10
C LYS A 39 -12.38 -17.09 -4.85
N SER A 40 -13.46 -16.67 -5.52
CA SER A 40 -13.60 -15.34 -6.14
C SER A 40 -13.74 -14.18 -5.14
N GLY A 41 -13.30 -14.35 -3.89
CA GLY A 41 -13.32 -13.33 -2.84
C GLY A 41 -11.96 -12.64 -2.70
N ILE A 42 -11.97 -11.36 -2.33
CA ILE A 42 -10.75 -10.63 -1.95
C ILE A 42 -10.18 -11.32 -0.71
N VAL A 43 -8.92 -11.77 -0.80
CA VAL A 43 -8.23 -12.44 0.31
C VAL A 43 -7.89 -11.41 1.38
N SER A 44 -8.32 -11.64 2.63
CA SER A 44 -7.98 -10.74 3.74
C SER A 44 -6.65 -11.12 4.39
N VAL A 45 -6.04 -10.18 5.12
CA VAL A 45 -4.86 -10.45 5.98
C VAL A 45 -5.15 -11.58 6.98
N ALA A 46 -6.37 -11.67 7.51
CA ALA A 46 -6.74 -12.71 8.46
C ALA A 46 -6.72 -14.10 7.80
N ASP A 47 -7.19 -14.20 6.56
CA ASP A 47 -7.12 -15.46 5.79
C ASP A 47 -5.68 -15.85 5.50
N ILE A 48 -4.84 -14.89 5.10
CA ILE A 48 -3.41 -15.12 4.84
C ILE A 48 -2.71 -15.59 6.11
N ALA A 49 -2.96 -14.95 7.24
CA ALA A 49 -2.41 -15.32 8.52
C ALA A 49 -2.84 -16.74 8.93
N ALA A 50 -4.14 -17.05 8.80
CA ALA A 50 -4.68 -18.35 9.17
C ALA A 50 -4.13 -19.49 8.29
N TYR A 51 -4.18 -19.34 6.95
CA TYR A 51 -3.71 -20.37 6.02
C TYR A 51 -2.18 -20.49 6.01
N GLY A 52 -1.49 -19.37 6.14
CA GLY A 52 -0.02 -19.31 6.21
C GLY A 52 0.55 -19.69 7.57
N ARG A 53 -0.29 -19.97 8.58
CA ARG A 53 0.09 -20.29 9.97
C ARG A 53 1.04 -19.26 10.57
N MET A 54 0.71 -17.99 10.39
CA MET A 54 1.49 -16.85 10.88
C MET A 54 0.58 -15.83 11.57
N SER A 55 1.18 -14.88 12.28
CA SER A 55 0.44 -13.74 12.85
C SER A 55 0.05 -12.73 11.77
N GLY A 56 -0.97 -11.92 12.03
CA GLY A 56 -1.36 -10.82 11.12
C GLY A 56 -0.21 -9.84 10.86
N ARG A 57 0.62 -9.54 11.86
CA ARG A 57 1.81 -8.69 11.70
C ARG A 57 2.83 -9.31 10.74
N GLN A 58 3.08 -10.62 10.86
CA GLN A 58 3.96 -11.33 9.94
C GLN A 58 3.40 -11.34 8.51
N ALA A 59 2.08 -11.53 8.37
CA ALA A 59 1.42 -11.47 7.06
C ALA A 59 1.56 -10.08 6.42
N ILE A 60 1.34 -9.00 7.17
CA ILE A 60 1.50 -7.63 6.67
C ILE A 60 2.96 -7.37 6.28
N GLY A 61 3.92 -7.72 7.15
CA GLY A 61 5.35 -7.55 6.86
C GLY A 61 5.80 -8.32 5.62
N ALA A 62 5.34 -9.56 5.46
CA ALA A 62 5.61 -10.36 4.27
C ALA A 62 4.98 -9.74 3.01
N LEU A 63 3.74 -9.25 3.08
CA LEU A 63 3.10 -8.54 1.98
C LEU A 63 3.88 -7.27 1.60
N GLN A 64 4.41 -6.52 2.58
CA GLN A 64 5.25 -5.35 2.33
C GLN A 64 6.55 -5.73 1.63
N GLY A 65 7.26 -6.76 2.12
CA GLY A 65 8.50 -7.23 1.51
C GLY A 65 8.31 -7.74 0.08
N LEU A 66 7.16 -8.37 -0.22
CA LEU A 66 6.78 -8.74 -1.58
C LEU A 66 6.53 -7.54 -2.50
N VAL A 67 6.03 -6.42 -1.97
CA VAL A 67 5.91 -5.16 -2.74
C VAL A 67 7.29 -4.59 -3.04
N GLU A 68 8.18 -4.56 -2.06
CA GLU A 68 9.56 -4.06 -2.23
C GLU A 68 10.34 -4.87 -3.28
N LYS A 69 10.14 -6.19 -3.29
CA LYS A 69 10.71 -7.11 -4.27
C LYS A 69 10.00 -7.10 -5.64
N LYS A 70 8.98 -6.24 -5.82
CA LYS A 70 8.17 -6.11 -7.05
C LYS A 70 7.45 -7.40 -7.44
N VAL A 71 7.19 -8.26 -6.47
CA VAL A 71 6.42 -9.49 -6.63
C VAL A 71 4.93 -9.16 -6.56
N LEU A 72 4.54 -8.32 -5.59
CA LEU A 72 3.19 -7.82 -5.40
C LEU A 72 3.11 -6.34 -5.80
N THR A 73 1.99 -5.92 -6.39
CA THR A 73 1.77 -4.49 -6.68
C THR A 73 1.27 -3.75 -5.43
N SER A 74 1.60 -2.45 -5.30
CA SER A 74 1.07 -1.61 -4.21
C SER A 74 -0.46 -1.55 -4.21
N LYS A 75 -1.11 -1.69 -5.37
CA LYS A 75 -2.57 -1.81 -5.46
C LYS A 75 -3.09 -3.09 -4.79
N ALA A 76 -2.55 -4.25 -5.16
CA ALA A 76 -2.97 -5.52 -4.57
C ALA A 76 -2.68 -5.57 -3.06
N PHE A 77 -1.54 -5.01 -2.62
CA PHE A 77 -1.25 -4.83 -1.21
C PHE A 77 -2.35 -4.05 -0.48
N ARG A 78 -2.75 -2.88 -1.02
CA ARG A 78 -3.79 -2.03 -0.44
C ARG A 78 -5.15 -2.72 -0.39
N GLU A 79 -5.50 -3.49 -1.42
CA GLU A 79 -6.75 -4.27 -1.46
C GLU A 79 -6.80 -5.35 -0.36
N ILE A 80 -5.67 -6.00 -0.08
CA ILE A 80 -5.57 -7.06 0.93
C ILE A 80 -5.52 -6.49 2.36
N VAL A 81 -4.68 -5.47 2.57
CA VAL A 81 -4.36 -4.92 3.90
C VAL A 81 -5.38 -3.87 4.34
N GLY A 82 -5.98 -3.16 3.40
CA GLY A 82 -6.85 -2.02 3.65
C GLY A 82 -6.09 -0.76 4.09
N ASP A 83 -6.76 0.40 4.01
CA ASP A 83 -6.14 1.70 4.27
C ASP A 83 -5.55 1.83 5.70
N PHE A 84 -6.21 1.24 6.69
CA PHE A 84 -5.81 1.35 8.09
C PHE A 84 -4.83 0.27 8.55
N GLY A 85 -4.68 -0.80 7.78
CA GLY A 85 -3.80 -1.92 8.10
C GLY A 85 -2.34 -1.70 7.70
N ASP A 86 -2.04 -0.66 6.91
CA ASP A 86 -0.66 -0.37 6.53
C ASP A 86 0.06 0.38 7.66
N ASP A 87 0.98 -0.31 8.33
CA ASP A 87 1.77 0.23 9.43
C ASP A 87 2.84 1.24 8.96
N ARG A 88 3.09 1.37 7.66
CA ARG A 88 4.00 2.39 7.09
C ARG A 88 3.37 3.78 7.04
N LEU A 89 2.04 3.86 7.15
CA LEU A 89 1.32 5.13 7.19
C LEU A 89 1.10 5.58 8.63
N SER A 90 1.49 6.83 8.93
CA SER A 90 1.16 7.48 10.20
C SER A 90 -0.36 7.68 10.35
N TRP A 91 -0.81 7.91 11.59
CA TRP A 91 -2.21 8.27 11.84
C TRP A 91 -2.66 9.51 11.06
N THR A 92 -1.78 10.51 10.95
CA THR A 92 -2.01 11.71 10.13
C THR A 92 -2.20 11.36 8.67
N ALA A 93 -1.35 10.49 8.10
CA ALA A 93 -1.48 10.04 6.72
C ALA A 93 -2.77 9.26 6.47
N LYS A 94 -3.17 8.37 7.39
CA LYS A 94 -4.45 7.65 7.31
C LYS A 94 -5.65 8.60 7.36
N GLY A 95 -5.63 9.57 8.27
CA GLY A 95 -6.67 10.60 8.36
C GLY A 95 -6.77 11.46 7.10
N LEU A 96 -5.61 11.90 6.58
CA LEU A 96 -5.53 12.66 5.35
C LEU A 96 -6.07 11.87 4.15
N LEU A 97 -5.72 10.59 4.02
CA LEU A 97 -6.24 9.72 2.96
C LEU A 97 -7.77 9.66 2.97
N VAL A 98 -8.39 9.52 4.14
CA VAL A 98 -9.86 9.54 4.29
C VAL A 98 -10.43 10.89 3.85
N TYR A 99 -9.77 11.98 4.24
CA TYR A 99 -10.18 13.33 3.86
C TYR A 99 -10.12 13.52 2.33
N LEU A 100 -8.99 13.18 1.69
CA LEU A 100 -8.81 13.28 0.24
C LEU A 100 -9.83 12.44 -0.55
N LYS A 101 -10.16 11.23 -0.06
CA LYS A 101 -11.22 10.38 -0.66
C LYS A 101 -12.60 11.03 -0.59
N ARG A 102 -12.88 11.81 0.46
CA ARG A 102 -14.15 12.54 0.63
C ARG A 102 -14.18 13.87 -0.12
N HIS A 103 -13.02 14.47 -0.34
CA HIS A 103 -12.83 15.77 -0.98
C HIS A 103 -11.89 15.64 -2.19
N PRO A 104 -12.32 14.97 -3.28
CA PRO A 104 -11.43 14.66 -4.42
C PRO A 104 -10.94 15.88 -5.21
N ARG A 105 -11.52 17.06 -4.96
CA ARG A 105 -11.16 18.32 -5.62
C ARG A 105 -10.43 19.30 -4.70
N VAL A 106 -10.09 18.87 -3.48
CA VAL A 106 -9.40 19.76 -2.54
C VAL A 106 -8.07 20.21 -3.14
N THR A 107 -7.79 21.50 -3.05
CA THR A 107 -6.53 22.08 -3.52
C THR A 107 -5.47 21.99 -2.42
N MET A 108 -4.19 22.16 -2.81
CA MET A 108 -3.11 22.19 -1.82
C MET A 108 -3.23 23.39 -0.88
N GLU A 109 -3.72 24.53 -1.37
CA GLU A 109 -3.98 25.73 -0.57
C GLU A 109 -5.02 25.44 0.51
N GLU A 110 -6.12 24.78 0.16
CA GLU A 110 -7.16 24.37 1.12
C GLU A 110 -6.62 23.35 2.15
N LEU A 111 -5.71 22.46 1.75
CA LEU A 111 -5.04 21.53 2.68
C LEU A 111 -4.09 22.25 3.63
N ALA A 112 -3.34 23.24 3.15
CA ALA A 112 -2.44 24.05 3.97
C ALA A 112 -3.22 24.93 4.97
N GLU A 113 -4.38 25.45 4.57
CA GLU A 113 -5.29 26.16 5.48
C GLU A 113 -5.82 25.26 6.59
N LEU A 114 -5.98 23.94 6.33
CA LEU A 114 -6.41 22.97 7.33
C LEU A 114 -5.32 22.59 8.33
N SER A 115 -4.04 22.69 7.97
CA SER A 115 -2.92 22.38 8.87
C SER A 115 -2.63 23.47 9.92
N GLY A 116 -3.47 24.50 10.03
CA GLY A 116 -3.30 25.54 11.05
C GLY A 116 -2.10 26.46 10.78
N GLN A 117 -1.93 27.48 11.62
CA GLN A 117 -0.86 28.48 11.50
C GLN A 117 0.44 28.06 12.19
N SER A 118 0.56 26.80 12.64
CA SER A 118 1.75 26.30 13.33
C SER A 118 2.61 25.49 12.35
N GLY A 119 3.90 25.82 12.26
CA GLY A 119 4.81 25.18 11.29
C GLY A 119 5.00 23.66 11.49
N ASP A 120 4.76 23.17 12.71
CA ASP A 120 4.87 21.73 13.02
C ASP A 120 3.72 20.91 12.39
N GLU A 121 2.50 21.47 12.35
CA GLU A 121 1.33 20.80 11.77
C GLU A 121 1.39 20.78 10.23
N GLU A 122 1.92 21.86 9.63
CA GLU A 122 2.18 21.93 8.19
C GLU A 122 3.23 20.88 7.76
N GLN A 123 4.34 20.77 8.48
CA GLN A 123 5.36 19.78 8.18
C GLN A 123 4.82 18.34 8.32
N ALA A 124 4.03 18.06 9.35
CA ALA A 124 3.40 16.75 9.53
C ALA A 124 2.44 16.39 8.38
N LEU A 125 1.73 17.38 7.82
CA LEU A 125 0.87 17.20 6.66
C LEU A 125 1.69 16.90 5.38
N LEU A 126 2.78 17.63 5.15
CA LEU A 126 3.68 17.39 4.02
C LEU A 126 4.31 16.00 4.09
N ASP A 127 4.78 15.58 5.26
CA ASP A 127 5.33 14.24 5.48
C ASP A 127 4.28 13.16 5.20
N ALA A 128 3.04 13.39 5.65
CA ALA A 128 1.90 12.51 5.35
C ALA A 128 1.61 12.41 3.84
N LEU A 129 1.62 13.53 3.11
CA LEU A 129 1.44 13.54 1.66
C LEU A 129 2.56 12.79 0.93
N ARG A 130 3.83 12.99 1.35
CA ARG A 130 4.97 12.27 0.78
C ARG A 130 4.84 10.76 1.00
N ALA A 131 4.47 10.33 2.21
CA ALA A 131 4.25 8.91 2.49
C ALA A 131 3.11 8.31 1.64
N LEU A 132 1.98 9.03 1.51
CA LEU A 132 0.86 8.59 0.68
C LEU A 132 1.27 8.47 -0.80
N LYS A 133 2.07 9.42 -1.33
CA LYS A 133 2.62 9.32 -2.68
C LYS A 133 3.56 8.13 -2.83
N GLN A 134 4.53 7.99 -1.92
CA GLN A 134 5.56 6.95 -1.95
C GLN A 134 4.95 5.54 -1.98
N PHE A 135 3.88 5.30 -1.21
CA PHE A 135 3.22 4.00 -1.16
C PHE A 135 2.08 3.82 -2.18
N GLY A 136 1.93 4.77 -3.12
CA GLY A 136 0.98 4.69 -4.24
C GLY A 136 -0.47 4.93 -3.85
N TYR A 137 -0.73 5.52 -2.67
CA TYR A 137 -2.09 5.88 -2.23
C TYR A 137 -2.66 7.06 -3.01
N LEU A 138 -1.81 7.89 -3.61
CA LEU A 138 -2.20 9.05 -4.42
C LEU A 138 -2.19 8.79 -5.93
N ASP A 139 -1.88 7.57 -6.40
CA ASP A 139 -1.80 7.28 -7.84
C ASP A 139 -3.12 7.54 -8.59
N GLU A 140 -4.26 7.45 -7.88
CA GLU A 140 -5.60 7.74 -8.42
C GLU A 140 -6.08 9.16 -8.06
N TRP A 141 -5.35 9.87 -7.19
CA TRP A 141 -5.68 11.23 -6.77
C TRP A 141 -5.13 12.22 -7.80
N THR A 142 -6.02 12.70 -8.66
CA THR A 142 -5.70 13.68 -9.72
C THR A 142 -5.85 15.12 -9.24
N GLY A 143 -5.44 15.40 -8.00
CA GLY A 143 -5.60 16.67 -7.27
C GLY A 143 -5.72 17.86 -8.20
N GLY A 144 -6.84 18.57 -8.12
CA GLY A 144 -7.33 19.49 -9.16
C GLY A 144 -6.21 20.30 -9.83
N GLY A 145 -5.75 19.83 -11.00
CA GLY A 145 -4.89 20.56 -11.95
C GLY A 145 -3.50 21.01 -11.48
N GLY A 146 -3.10 20.76 -10.23
CA GLY A 146 -1.81 21.21 -9.69
C GLY A 146 -0.85 20.05 -9.53
N SER A 147 0.25 20.07 -10.28
CA SER A 147 1.37 19.14 -10.08
C SER A 147 1.79 19.15 -8.60
N LEU A 148 1.94 17.97 -8.01
CA LEU A 148 2.48 17.84 -6.66
C LEU A 148 3.89 18.46 -6.61
N PRO A 149 4.25 19.29 -5.61
CA PRO A 149 5.60 19.83 -5.46
C PRO A 149 6.60 18.78 -4.93
N VAL A 150 6.41 17.50 -5.24
CA VAL A 150 7.41 16.46 -4.91
C VAL A 150 8.53 16.42 -5.96
N GLU A 151 8.47 17.25 -7.01
CA GLU A 151 9.60 17.44 -7.94
C GLU A 151 10.63 18.47 -7.45
N GLU A 152 10.40 19.15 -6.31
CA GLU A 152 11.34 20.17 -5.77
C GLU A 152 12.04 19.74 -4.47
N ILE A 153 12.07 18.44 -4.13
CA ILE A 153 12.71 17.92 -2.89
C ILE A 153 13.95 17.06 -3.20
N ASP A 154 14.49 17.18 -4.41
CA ASP A 154 15.81 16.65 -4.79
C ASP A 154 16.71 17.82 -5.24
N GLU A 155 17.18 18.63 -4.28
CA GLU A 155 18.45 19.38 -4.37
C GLU A 155 19.24 19.23 -3.07
#